data_AF-A0A2X2YNQ5-F1
#
_entry.id   AF-A0A2X2YNQ5-F1
#
_cell.length_a   1.000
_cell.length_b   1.000
_cell.length_c   1.000
_cell.angle_alpha   90.00
_cell.angle_beta   90.00
_cell.angle_gamma   90.00
#
_symmetry.space_group_name_H-M   'P 1'
#
loop_
_entity.id
_entity.type
_entity.pdbx_description
1 polymer ?
#
loop_
_entity_poly.entity_id
_entity_poly.type
_entity_poly.pdbx_seq_one_letter_code
_entity_poly.pdbx_strand_id
1 'polypeptide(L)'
;MKLKNTLLASALLSATAFSVNAATELTPEQAAALKPYDRIVVTGRFNAIGDAVNAVSRRADKEGAASFYVVDTSDFGNSGNWRVVADVYKSDAPKSDAPQNRVINGIVELPKDQAVLLEPYDTVTVQGFYVASRK
;
A
#
# COMPACT_ATOMS: atom_id res chain seq x y z
N MET A 1 1.55 20.05 2.66
CA MET A 1 2.80 19.26 2.74
C MET A 1 2.47 17.86 2.21
N LYS A 2 3.15 17.34 1.18
CA LYS A 2 2.91 15.98 0.66
C LYS A 2 3.65 14.98 1.55
N LEU A 3 2.96 14.37 2.52
CA LEU A 3 3.51 13.26 3.28
C LEU A 3 3.57 12.03 2.36
N LYS A 4 4.78 11.69 1.94
CA LYS A 4 5.07 10.43 1.23
C LYS A 4 5.50 9.44 2.30
N ASN A 5 4.68 8.41 2.52
CA ASN A 5 5.05 7.15 3.17
C ASN A 5 5.27 7.25 4.70
N THR A 6 4.28 7.73 5.45
CA THR A 6 4.28 7.55 6.92
C THR A 6 3.83 6.13 7.24
N LEU A 7 4.80 5.24 7.37
CA LEU A 7 4.69 3.93 8.01
C LEU A 7 4.05 4.07 9.40
N LEU A 8 2.78 3.67 9.53
CA LEU A 8 2.12 3.48 10.81
C LEU A 8 1.96 1.98 11.03
N ALA A 9 3.03 1.33 11.47
CA ALA A 9 2.99 -0.02 11.99
C ALA A 9 2.72 0.04 13.50
N SER A 10 1.45 0.04 13.90
CA SER A 10 1.09 -0.22 15.30
C SER A 10 1.08 -1.72 15.53
N ALA A 11 2.20 -2.25 16.03
CA ALA A 11 2.35 -3.66 16.38
C ALA A 11 1.45 -4.02 17.57
N LEU A 12 0.52 -4.96 17.39
CA LEU A 12 -0.05 -5.75 18.48
C LEU A 12 0.17 -7.24 18.19
N LEU A 13 1.22 -7.81 18.79
CA LEU A 13 1.40 -9.25 18.89
C LEU A 13 1.16 -9.68 20.34
N SER A 14 0.04 -10.34 20.62
CA SER A 14 -0.14 -11.26 21.75
C SER A 14 -1.26 -12.24 21.43
N ALA A 15 -0.94 -13.53 21.48
CA ALA A 15 -1.79 -14.63 21.07
C ALA A 15 -2.90 -14.96 22.09
N THR A 16 -3.95 -15.61 21.57
CA THR A 16 -5.07 -16.31 22.25
C THR A 16 -6.20 -15.47 22.85
N ALA A 17 -7.30 -15.32 22.08
CA ALA A 17 -8.70 -15.55 22.51
C ALA A 17 -9.64 -15.30 21.32
N PHE A 18 -10.54 -16.24 21.02
CA PHE A 18 -11.64 -16.01 20.09
C PHE A 18 -12.59 -14.93 20.66
N SER A 19 -12.56 -13.71 20.12
CA SER A 19 -13.61 -12.70 20.35
C SER A 19 -13.50 -11.50 19.41
N VAL A 20 -14.52 -11.33 18.56
CA VAL A 20 -14.91 -10.13 17.77
C VAL A 20 -13.85 -9.63 16.78
N ASN A 21 -13.82 -10.23 15.59
CA ASN A 21 -12.83 -10.02 14.53
C ASN A 21 -12.89 -8.61 13.90
N ALA A 22 -12.32 -7.59 14.53
CA ALA A 22 -11.98 -6.39 13.78
C ALA A 22 -10.88 -6.75 12.75
N ALA A 23 -11.02 -6.31 11.50
CA ALA A 23 -10.01 -6.55 10.48
C ALA A 23 -8.65 -6.02 10.96
N THR A 24 -7.58 -6.78 10.75
CA THR A 24 -6.23 -6.43 11.23
C THR A 24 -5.49 -5.54 10.24
N GLU A 25 -4.76 -4.54 10.70
CA GLU A 25 -3.92 -3.71 9.83
C GLU A 25 -2.63 -4.45 9.44
N LEU A 26 -2.31 -4.46 8.14
CA LEU A 26 -1.10 -5.07 7.60
C LEU A 26 0.07 -4.09 7.56
N THR A 27 1.29 -4.60 7.68
CA THR A 27 2.48 -3.82 7.32
C THR A 27 2.57 -3.68 5.79
N PRO A 28 3.30 -2.70 5.26
CA PRO A 28 3.44 -2.56 3.81
C PRO A 28 4.04 -3.79 3.13
N GLU A 29 4.96 -4.50 3.79
CA GLU A 29 5.59 -5.72 3.27
C GLU A 29 4.57 -6.86 3.17
N GLN A 30 3.72 -7.02 4.18
CA GLN A 30 2.64 -8.01 4.17
C GLN A 30 1.57 -7.66 3.12
N ALA A 31 1.20 -6.39 3.03
CA ALA A 31 0.24 -5.90 2.05
C ALA A 31 0.75 -6.06 0.62
N ALA A 32 2.05 -5.83 0.37
CA ALA A 32 2.68 -6.01 -0.94
C ALA A 32 2.78 -7.49 -1.36
N ALA A 33 2.83 -8.41 -0.38
CA ALA A 33 2.89 -9.85 -0.62
C ALA A 33 1.52 -10.48 -0.95
N LEU A 34 0.42 -9.74 -0.83
CA LEU A 34 -0.95 -10.22 -1.03
C LEU A 34 -1.66 -9.39 -2.09
N LYS A 35 -2.62 -9.99 -2.81
CA LYS A 35 -3.52 -9.22 -3.69
C LYS A 35 -4.76 -8.80 -2.90
N PRO A 36 -5.07 -7.49 -2.83
CA PRO A 36 -6.34 -7.06 -2.27
C PRO A 36 -7.48 -7.48 -3.19
N TYR A 37 -8.63 -7.83 -2.60
CA TYR A 37 -9.82 -8.17 -3.37
C TYR A 37 -10.67 -6.94 -3.69
N ASP A 38 -10.57 -5.89 -2.87
CA ASP A 38 -11.29 -4.63 -3.04
C ASP A 38 -10.53 -3.47 -2.36
N ARG A 39 -10.96 -2.24 -2.65
CA ARG A 39 -10.47 -0.99 -2.06
C ARG A 39 -11.63 -0.19 -1.50
N ILE A 40 -11.61 0.03 -0.20
CA ILE A 40 -12.61 0.81 0.51
C ILE A 40 -12.15 2.24 0.72
N VAL A 41 -13.12 3.14 0.82
CA VAL A 41 -12.89 4.55 1.16
C VAL A 41 -13.74 4.92 2.36
N VAL A 42 -13.11 5.53 3.36
CA VAL A 42 -13.77 6.07 4.55
C VAL A 42 -13.54 7.57 4.57
N THR A 43 -14.63 8.34 4.68
CA THR A 43 -14.56 9.80 4.84
C THR A 43 -15.13 10.20 6.19
N GLY A 44 -14.47 11.09 6.89
CA GLY A 44 -14.96 11.59 8.17
C GLY A 44 -14.07 12.65 8.76
N ARG A 45 -14.54 13.26 9.85
CA ARG A 45 -13.72 14.14 10.67
C ARG A 45 -12.98 13.29 11.69
N PHE A 46 -11.69 13.08 11.46
CA PHE A 46 -10.82 12.35 12.38
C PHE A 46 -9.91 13.34 13.11
N ASN A 47 -9.80 13.20 14.43
CA ASN A 47 -8.92 14.06 15.23
C ASN A 47 -7.51 13.47 15.31
N ALA A 48 -7.41 12.14 15.27
CA ALA A 48 -6.16 11.40 15.23
C ALA A 48 -6.18 10.34 14.13
N ILE A 49 -4.99 9.94 13.67
CA ILE A 49 -4.87 8.89 12.66
C ILE A 49 -5.39 7.53 13.15
N GLY A 50 -5.27 7.24 14.45
CA GLY A 50 -5.84 6.04 15.06
C GLY A 50 -7.37 5.98 14.95
N ASP A 51 -8.07 7.12 15.01
CA ASP A 51 -9.52 7.15 14.82
C ASP A 51 -9.91 6.75 13.40
N ALA A 52 -9.12 7.20 12.43
CA ALA A 52 -9.29 6.89 11.03
C ALA A 52 -9.01 5.41 10.74
N VAL A 53 -7.90 4.87 11.28
CA VAL A 53 -7.56 3.45 11.20
C VAL A 53 -8.64 2.58 11.84
N ASN A 54 -9.16 2.96 13.02
CA ASN A 54 -10.26 2.26 13.67
C ASN A 54 -11.55 2.29 12.83
N ALA A 55 -11.84 3.41 12.16
CA ALA A 55 -12.97 3.51 11.25
C ALA A 55 -12.82 2.61 10.01
N VAL A 56 -11.60 2.53 9.45
CA VAL A 56 -11.26 1.61 8.37
C VAL A 56 -11.39 0.16 8.83
N SER A 57 -10.84 -0.21 9.99
CA SER A 57 -10.92 -1.57 10.53
C SER A 57 -12.38 -2.05 10.67
N ARG A 58 -13.26 -1.22 11.23
CA ARG A 58 -14.71 -1.54 11.32
C ARG A 58 -15.37 -1.66 9.96
N ARG A 59 -14.99 -0.80 9.00
CA ARG A 59 -15.53 -0.85 7.64
C ARG A 59 -15.07 -2.11 6.92
N ALA A 60 -13.80 -2.47 7.04
CA ALA A 60 -13.20 -3.65 6.46
C ALA A 60 -13.82 -4.94 7.03
N ASP A 61 -14.01 -5.02 8.35
CA ASP A 61 -14.71 -6.14 8.99
C ASP A 61 -16.15 -6.29 8.46
N LYS A 62 -16.88 -5.18 8.33
CA LYS A 62 -18.25 -5.20 7.76
C LYS A 62 -18.29 -5.70 6.31
N GLU A 63 -17.22 -5.47 5.54
CA GLU A 63 -17.05 -6.00 4.17
C GLU A 63 -16.49 -7.44 4.15
N GLY A 64 -16.32 -8.05 5.32
CA GLY A 64 -15.82 -9.40 5.50
C GLY A 64 -14.34 -9.55 5.15
N ALA A 65 -13.54 -8.51 5.39
CA ALA A 65 -12.09 -8.56 5.25
C ALA A 65 -11.46 -9.15 6.53
N ALA A 66 -10.44 -9.99 6.36
CA ALA A 66 -9.62 -10.44 7.49
C ALA A 66 -8.58 -9.38 7.87
N SER A 67 -8.10 -8.63 6.87
CA SER A 67 -7.05 -7.63 7.06
C SER A 67 -7.22 -6.46 6.09
N PHE A 68 -6.59 -5.34 6.41
CA PHE A 68 -6.60 -4.14 5.57
C PHE A 68 -5.24 -3.43 5.59
N TYR A 69 -5.00 -2.56 4.61
CA TYR A 69 -3.83 -1.69 4.56
C TYR A 69 -4.24 -0.29 4.12
N VAL A 70 -3.89 0.74 4.90
CA VAL A 70 -4.17 2.14 4.52
C VAL A 70 -3.18 2.58 3.44
N VAL A 71 -3.71 2.88 2.26
CA VAL A 71 -2.94 3.25 1.06
C VAL A 71 -2.73 4.76 0.98
N ASP A 72 -3.76 5.53 1.33
CA ASP A 72 -3.72 7.00 1.27
C ASP A 72 -4.58 7.62 2.37
N THR A 73 -4.14 8.79 2.83
CA THR A 73 -4.93 9.67 3.69
C THR A 73 -4.78 11.09 3.17
N SER A 74 -5.89 11.73 2.84
CA SER A 74 -5.91 13.05 2.23
C SER A 74 -7.06 13.91 2.75
N ASP A 75 -6.90 15.23 2.71
CA ASP A 75 -7.97 16.17 3.02
C ASP A 75 -9.13 16.05 2.02
N PHE A 76 -10.35 16.12 2.52
CA PHE A 76 -11.57 15.99 1.74
C PHE A 76 -12.49 17.20 1.88
N GLY A 77 -12.69 17.91 0.76
CA GLY A 77 -13.75 18.91 0.63
C GLY A 77 -13.60 20.17 1.51
N ASN A 78 -12.37 20.69 1.67
CA ASN A 78 -12.04 21.96 2.35
C ASN A 78 -12.67 22.19 3.74
N SER A 79 -13.18 21.14 4.39
CA SER A 79 -14.00 21.22 5.61
C SER A 79 -13.29 20.61 6.83
N GLY A 80 -12.00 20.28 6.70
CA GLY A 80 -11.26 19.55 7.73
C GLY A 80 -11.66 18.08 7.84
N ASN A 81 -12.43 17.55 6.88
CA ASN A 81 -12.68 16.12 6.77
C ASN A 81 -11.49 15.45 6.10
N TRP A 82 -11.22 14.22 6.48
CA TRP A 82 -10.22 13.36 5.87
C TRP A 82 -10.91 12.28 5.05
N ARG A 83 -10.27 11.90 3.96
CA ARG A 83 -10.54 10.71 3.18
C ARG A 83 -9.40 9.74 3.40
N VAL A 84 -9.74 8.54 3.83
CA VAL A 84 -8.80 7.44 4.01
C VAL A 84 -9.16 6.33 3.04
N VAL A 85 -8.18 5.92 2.25
CA VAL A 85 -8.31 4.86 1.25
C VAL A 85 -7.55 3.65 1.77
N ALA A 86 -8.20 2.49 1.79
CA ALA A 86 -7.58 1.27 2.26
C ALA A 86 -7.89 0.08 1.34
N ASP A 87 -6.86 -0.74 1.12
CA ASP A 87 -6.98 -2.02 0.46
C ASP A 87 -7.43 -3.08 1.47
N VAL A 88 -8.32 -3.97 1.07
CA VAL A 88 -8.86 -5.04 1.94
C VAL A 88 -8.54 -6.43 1.41
N TYR A 89 -8.29 -7.35 2.33
CA TYR A 89 -7.76 -8.68 2.07
C TYR A 89 -8.63 -9.74 2.75
N LYS A 90 -8.88 -10.85 2.04
CA LYS A 90 -9.47 -12.05 2.63
C LYS A 90 -8.41 -12.83 3.42
N SER A 91 -8.84 -13.74 4.28
CA SER A 91 -7.92 -14.62 5.03
C SER A 91 -7.13 -15.57 4.11
N ASP A 92 -7.68 -15.88 2.95
CA ASP A 92 -7.10 -16.72 1.89
C ASP A 92 -6.61 -15.90 0.68
N ALA A 93 -6.31 -14.61 0.87
CA ALA A 93 -5.87 -13.74 -0.20
C ALA A 93 -4.68 -14.36 -0.98
N PRO A 94 -4.75 -14.39 -2.32
CA PRO A 94 -3.67 -14.97 -3.12
C PRO A 94 -2.41 -14.12 -2.97
N LYS A 95 -1.25 -14.79 -3.06
CA LYS A 95 0.03 -14.09 -3.08
C LYS A 95 0.09 -13.13 -4.25
N SER A 96 0.67 -11.96 -4.00
CA SER A 96 0.97 -10.99 -5.05
C SER A 96 1.93 -11.59 -6.06
N ASP A 97 1.82 -11.15 -7.31
CA ASP A 97 2.74 -11.61 -8.35
C ASP A 97 4.14 -11.08 -8.03
N ALA A 98 5.17 -11.87 -8.36
CA ALA A 98 6.54 -11.37 -8.26
C ALA A 98 6.67 -10.08 -9.07
N PRO A 99 7.37 -9.05 -8.54
CA PRO A 99 7.58 -7.82 -9.28
C PRO A 99 8.20 -8.14 -10.63
N GLN A 100 7.50 -7.80 -11.70
CA GLN A 100 7.99 -8.00 -13.06
C GLN A 100 8.84 -6.82 -13.46
N ASN A 101 10.00 -7.11 -14.06
CA ASN A 101 10.86 -6.07 -14.60
C ASN A 101 10.14 -5.33 -15.72
N ARG A 102 10.27 -4.01 -15.70
CA ARG A 102 9.64 -3.17 -16.71
C ARG A 102 10.33 -3.37 -18.05
N VAL A 103 9.55 -3.45 -19.12
CA VAL A 103 10.08 -3.55 -20.48
C VAL A 103 9.78 -2.27 -21.24
N ILE A 104 10.81 -1.61 -21.76
CA ILE A 104 10.74 -0.37 -22.53
C ILE A 104 11.29 -0.65 -23.92
N ASN A 105 10.46 -0.57 -24.96
CA ASN A 105 10.88 -0.79 -26.35
C ASN A 105 11.66 -2.12 -26.54
N GLY A 106 11.28 -3.18 -25.81
CA GLY A 106 11.95 -4.47 -25.82
C GLY A 106 13.17 -4.59 -24.90
N ILE A 107 13.59 -3.50 -24.24
CA ILE A 107 14.68 -3.49 -23.27
C ILE A 107 14.12 -3.72 -21.88
N VAL A 108 14.64 -4.73 -21.18
CA VAL A 108 14.28 -5.01 -19.79
C VAL A 108 15.05 -4.06 -18.87
N GLU A 109 14.32 -3.21 -18.16
CA GLU A 109 14.85 -2.37 -17.09
C GLU A 109 15.05 -3.24 -15.85
N LEU A 110 16.31 -3.58 -15.56
CA LEU A 110 16.66 -4.38 -14.39
C LEU A 110 16.73 -3.48 -13.15
N PRO A 111 16.08 -3.88 -12.03
CA PRO A 111 16.30 -3.20 -10.77
C PRO A 111 17.74 -3.42 -10.28
N LYS A 112 18.20 -2.50 -9.44
CA LYS A 112 19.62 -2.42 -9.04
C LYS A 112 20.16 -3.71 -8.46
N ASP A 113 19.37 -4.38 -7.63
CA ASP A 113 19.68 -5.67 -6.99
C ASP A 113 19.94 -6.80 -8.00
N GLN A 114 19.25 -6.79 -9.13
CA GLN A 114 19.50 -7.74 -10.22
C GLN A 114 20.68 -7.28 -11.10
N ALA A 115 20.76 -5.98 -11.39
CA ALA A 115 21.77 -5.43 -12.28
C ALA A 115 23.21 -5.61 -11.75
N VAL A 116 23.43 -5.50 -10.43
CA VAL A 116 24.77 -5.66 -9.82
C VAL A 116 25.31 -7.09 -9.87
N LEU A 117 24.44 -8.07 -10.15
CA LEU A 117 24.84 -9.48 -10.31
C LEU A 117 25.39 -9.76 -11.72
N LEU A 118 25.26 -8.81 -12.64
CA LEU A 118 25.64 -8.94 -14.03
C LEU A 118 26.85 -8.05 -14.34
N GLU A 119 27.74 -8.54 -15.18
CA GLU A 119 28.82 -7.74 -15.73
C GLU A 119 28.29 -6.89 -16.89
N PRO A 120 28.42 -5.55 -16.86
CA PRO A 120 27.99 -4.70 -17.95
C PRO A 120 28.91 -4.89 -19.16
N TYR A 121 28.33 -5.11 -20.33
CA TYR A 121 29.09 -5.16 -21.59
C TYR A 121 29.63 -3.77 -21.97
N ASP A 122 28.79 -2.74 -21.87
CA ASP A 122 29.14 -1.35 -22.15
C ASP A 122 28.29 -0.41 -21.27
N THR A 123 28.79 0.78 -20.99
CA THR A 123 28.09 1.80 -20.19
C THR A 123 27.88 3.05 -21.02
N VAL A 124 26.62 3.30 -21.37
CA VAL A 124 26.22 4.56 -22.02
C VAL A 124 25.68 5.54 -20.98
N THR A 125 26.10 6.79 -21.08
CA THR A 125 25.57 7.88 -20.25
C THR A 125 24.74 8.79 -21.13
N VAL A 126 23.48 9.01 -20.75
CA VAL A 126 22.55 9.84 -21.52
C VAL A 126 22.22 11.09 -20.71
N GLN A 127 22.44 12.26 -21.30
CA GLN A 127 22.10 13.55 -20.69
C GLN A 127 21.04 14.24 -21.54
N GLY A 128 19.96 14.72 -20.91
CA GLY A 128 18.85 15.33 -21.62
C GLY A 128 17.79 15.90 -20.69
N PHE A 129 16.89 16.71 -21.26
CA PHE A 129 15.73 17.22 -20.55
C PHE A 129 14.56 16.25 -20.73
N TYR A 130 14.19 15.53 -19.66
CA TYR A 130 13.10 14.57 -19.68
C TYR A 130 11.87 15.18 -19.00
N VAL A 131 10.83 15.47 -19.77
CA VAL A 131 9.52 15.82 -19.21
C VAL A 131 8.87 14.56 -18.64
N ALA A 132 8.44 14.60 -17.38
CA ALA A 132 7.67 13.51 -16.80
C ALA A 132 6.38 13.34 -17.61
N SER A 133 6.22 12.21 -18.31
CA SER A 133 4.96 11.92 -19.00
C SER A 133 3.89 11.69 -17.93
N ARG A 134 2.87 12.55 -17.92
CA ARG A 134 1.62 12.25 -17.21
C ARG A 134 0.87 11.23 -18.04
N LYS A 135 0.90 9.97 -17.62
CA LYS A 135 -0.13 8.99 -17.97
C LYS A 135 -1.28 9.12 -16.99
#